data_AF-A0A1F4N603-F1
#
_entry.id   AF-A0A1F4N603-F1
#
_cell.length_a   1.000
_cell.length_b   1.000
_cell.length_c   1.000
_cell.angle_alpha   90.00
_cell.angle_beta   90.00
_cell.angle_gamma   90.00
#
_symmetry.space_group_name_H-M   'P 1'
#
loop_
_entity.id
_entity.type
_entity.pdbx_description
1 polymer ?
#
loop_
_entity_poly.entity_id
_entity_poly.type
_entity_poly.pdbx_seq_one_letter_code
_entity_poly.pdbx_strand_id
1 'polypeptide(L)'
;MSFVYEICSEQVFAELKLPASLRNDLPHLIGHKLIYDLSAHAALIPHPYHYTDYPDRSLSFYVSGTHYSANELIRRDDGPDRVEIWFENDTDESTSNNVSRLLEAAVANLHDEATCSLPIVVRRKQTPKPFKPRTARPPSEVIPKLNKFCEAADELETLAPELKEMKIQLTISNVLLPEEIESLERHLTEFGWNELSPKAQSLMKIVFHRTRKQ
;
A
#
# COMPACT_ATOMS: atom_id res chain seq x y z
N MET A 1 -23.66 -3.64 -6.04
CA MET A 1 -22.94 -4.24 -4.92
C MET A 1 -21.62 -3.52 -4.80
N SER A 2 -21.03 -3.45 -3.60
CA SER A 2 -19.76 -2.77 -3.37
C SER A 2 -18.61 -3.77 -3.39
N PHE A 3 -17.38 -3.27 -3.52
CA PHE A 3 -16.19 -4.08 -3.31
C PHE A 3 -16.20 -4.71 -1.91
N VAL A 4 -15.70 -5.95 -1.81
CA VAL A 4 -15.50 -6.69 -0.56
C VAL A 4 -14.06 -7.17 -0.46
N TYR A 5 -13.54 -7.29 0.75
CA TYR A 5 -12.19 -7.82 1.02
C TYR A 5 -12.26 -9.23 1.60
N GLU A 6 -12.25 -10.24 0.72
CA GLU A 6 -12.49 -11.63 1.09
C GLU A 6 -11.55 -12.61 0.36
N ILE A 7 -11.57 -13.87 0.80
CA ILE A 7 -10.76 -14.95 0.24
C ILE A 7 -11.22 -15.28 -1.19
N CYS A 8 -10.26 -15.36 -2.12
CA CYS A 8 -10.47 -15.84 -3.47
C CYS A 8 -10.75 -17.34 -3.48
N SER A 9 -11.99 -17.73 -3.80
CA SER A 9 -12.30 -19.11 -4.16
C SER A 9 -12.13 -19.33 -5.66
N GLU A 10 -12.12 -20.60 -6.09
CA GLU A 10 -12.16 -20.96 -7.52
C GLU A 10 -13.37 -20.34 -8.24
N GLN A 11 -14.52 -20.25 -7.57
CA GLN A 11 -15.71 -19.63 -8.13
C GLN A 11 -15.51 -18.13 -8.33
N VAL A 12 -15.03 -17.42 -7.31
CA VAL A 12 -14.73 -15.98 -7.38
C VAL A 12 -13.71 -15.70 -8.49
N PHE A 13 -12.63 -16.49 -8.56
CA PHE A 13 -11.61 -16.36 -9.60
C PHE A 13 -12.21 -16.45 -11.02
N ALA A 14 -13.07 -17.45 -11.24
CA ALA A 14 -13.72 -17.68 -12.52
C ALA A 14 -14.72 -16.56 -12.87
N GLU A 15 -15.54 -16.13 -11.91
CA GLU A 15 -16.51 -15.05 -12.09
C GLU A 15 -15.83 -13.71 -12.42
N LEU A 16 -14.68 -13.43 -11.81
CA LEU A 16 -13.85 -12.24 -12.10
C LEU A 16 -13.12 -12.33 -13.45
N LYS A 17 -13.17 -13.47 -14.14
CA LYS A 17 -12.48 -13.75 -15.41
C LYS A 17 -10.96 -13.54 -15.32
N LEU A 18 -10.37 -13.87 -14.18
CA LEU A 18 -8.93 -13.64 -13.97
C LEU A 18 -8.07 -14.55 -14.87
N PRO A 19 -6.91 -14.06 -15.36
CA PRO A 19 -6.02 -14.87 -16.19
C PRO A 19 -5.50 -16.12 -15.47
N ALA A 20 -5.46 -17.25 -16.17
CA ALA A 20 -5.02 -18.53 -15.60
C ALA A 20 -3.58 -18.53 -15.03
N SER A 21 -2.71 -17.61 -15.47
CA SER A 21 -1.38 -17.43 -14.88
C SER A 21 -1.46 -17.09 -13.39
N LEU A 22 -2.46 -16.34 -12.94
CA LEU A 22 -2.66 -16.00 -11.53
C LEU A 22 -3.17 -17.18 -10.68
N ARG A 23 -3.57 -18.27 -11.34
CA ARG A 23 -3.92 -19.55 -10.69
C ARG A 23 -2.70 -20.44 -10.55
N ASN A 24 -1.85 -20.50 -11.58
CA ASN A 24 -0.79 -21.50 -11.73
C ASN A 24 0.62 -20.99 -11.41
N ASP A 25 0.85 -19.68 -11.50
CA ASP A 25 2.14 -19.04 -11.26
C ASP A 25 2.11 -18.21 -9.97
N LEU A 26 3.28 -17.97 -9.36
CA LEU A 26 3.38 -17.09 -8.19
C LEU A 26 3.13 -15.62 -8.61
N PRO A 27 2.30 -14.86 -7.87
CA PRO A 27 1.55 -15.29 -6.68
C PRO A 27 0.26 -16.06 -7.02
N HIS A 28 0.09 -17.27 -6.46
CA HIS A 28 -1.16 -18.02 -6.55
C HIS A 28 -2.26 -17.26 -5.82
N LEU A 29 -3.35 -16.87 -6.51
CA LEU A 29 -4.38 -16.04 -5.87
C LEU A 29 -5.43 -16.83 -5.08
N ILE A 30 -5.64 -18.10 -5.40
CA ILE A 30 -6.69 -18.91 -4.76
C ILE A 30 -6.30 -19.17 -3.30
N GLY A 31 -7.23 -18.90 -2.38
CA GLY A 31 -6.98 -18.95 -0.94
C GLY A 31 -6.43 -17.64 -0.35
N HIS A 32 -6.07 -16.66 -1.17
CA HIS A 32 -5.61 -15.35 -0.72
C HIS A 32 -6.74 -14.33 -0.71
N LYS A 33 -6.67 -13.36 0.21
CA LYS A 33 -7.63 -12.25 0.25
C LYS A 33 -7.36 -11.27 -0.88
N LEU A 34 -8.41 -10.83 -1.55
CA LEU A 34 -8.38 -9.77 -2.54
C LEU A 34 -9.63 -8.90 -2.44
N ILE A 35 -9.57 -7.72 -3.04
CA ILE A 35 -10.66 -6.76 -3.03
C ILE A 35 -11.41 -6.92 -4.35
N TYR A 36 -12.68 -7.29 -4.33
CA TYR A 36 -13.41 -7.55 -5.58
C TYR A 36 -14.89 -7.15 -5.54
N ASP A 37 -15.44 -6.94 -6.73
CA ASP A 37 -16.86 -6.77 -7.00
C ASP A 37 -17.25 -7.70 -8.17
N LEU A 38 -18.03 -8.74 -7.85
CA LEU A 38 -18.51 -9.72 -8.84
C LEU A 38 -19.47 -9.11 -9.85
N SER A 39 -20.25 -8.10 -9.45
CA SER A 39 -21.20 -7.44 -10.36
C SER A 39 -20.47 -6.63 -11.44
N ALA A 40 -19.39 -5.95 -11.06
CA ALA A 40 -18.50 -5.25 -11.97
C ALA A 40 -17.46 -6.14 -12.65
N HIS A 41 -17.35 -7.41 -12.24
CA HIS A 41 -16.27 -8.33 -12.63
C HIS A 41 -14.89 -7.69 -12.42
N ALA A 42 -14.71 -7.00 -11.29
CA ALA A 42 -13.53 -6.18 -11.01
C ALA A 42 -12.79 -6.69 -9.77
N ALA A 43 -11.46 -6.65 -9.80
CA ALA A 43 -10.61 -7.14 -8.73
C ALA A 43 -9.36 -6.28 -8.57
N LEU A 44 -9.05 -5.89 -7.35
CA LEU A 44 -7.80 -5.28 -6.95
C LEU A 44 -6.99 -6.29 -6.14
N ILE A 45 -5.82 -6.63 -6.65
CA ILE A 45 -4.85 -7.49 -6.00
C ILE A 45 -3.76 -6.58 -5.44
N PRO A 46 -3.74 -6.34 -4.12
CA PRO A 46 -2.65 -5.64 -3.50
C PRO A 46 -1.41 -6.55 -3.46
N HIS A 47 -0.28 -6.06 -3.95
CA HIS A 47 0.99 -6.74 -3.71
C HIS A 47 1.40 -6.54 -2.24
N PRO A 48 2.09 -7.52 -1.62
CA PRO A 48 2.75 -7.32 -0.34
C PRO A 48 3.70 -6.12 -0.42
N TYR A 49 3.80 -5.34 0.65
CA TYR A 49 4.79 -4.28 0.72
C TYR A 49 6.18 -4.89 0.59
N HIS A 50 6.86 -4.56 -0.52
CA HIS A 50 8.27 -4.85 -0.72
C HIS A 50 9.08 -3.59 -0.41
N TYR A 51 10.25 -3.73 0.22
CA TYR A 51 11.07 -2.59 0.62
C TYR A 51 11.50 -1.71 -0.57
N THR A 52 11.59 -2.27 -1.79
CA THR A 52 11.89 -1.49 -3.00
C THR A 52 10.77 -0.55 -3.42
N ASP A 53 9.54 -0.87 -3.01
CA ASP A 53 8.33 -0.21 -3.49
C ASP A 53 7.77 0.72 -2.41
N TYR A 54 8.10 0.49 -1.14
CA TYR A 54 7.69 1.30 -0.01
C TYR A 54 8.14 2.78 -0.08
N PRO A 55 7.33 3.78 0.38
CA PRO A 55 5.91 3.76 0.78
C PRO A 55 4.91 3.70 -0.37
N ASP A 56 5.37 3.62 -1.62
CA ASP A 56 4.47 3.38 -2.73
C ASP A 56 3.97 1.93 -2.65
N ARG A 57 2.89 1.63 -3.36
CA ARG A 57 2.34 0.27 -3.45
C ARG A 57 2.03 -0.06 -4.88
N SER A 58 2.63 -1.14 -5.37
CA SER A 58 2.23 -1.76 -6.62
C SER A 58 0.86 -2.41 -6.45
N LEU A 59 -0.03 -2.15 -7.40
CA LEU A 59 -1.38 -2.70 -7.44
C LEU A 59 -1.63 -3.33 -8.80
N SER A 60 -2.21 -4.53 -8.81
CA SER A 60 -2.72 -5.14 -10.02
C SER A 60 -4.25 -5.06 -10.01
N PHE A 61 -4.80 -4.25 -10.91
CA PHE A 61 -6.24 -4.07 -11.05
C PHE A 61 -6.75 -4.80 -12.29
N TYR A 62 -7.84 -5.54 -12.14
CA TYR A 62 -8.44 -6.31 -13.23
C TYR A 62 -9.91 -5.92 -13.39
N VAL A 63 -10.35 -5.76 -14.63
CA VAL A 63 -11.77 -5.62 -14.97
C VAL A 63 -12.09 -6.56 -16.12
N SER A 64 -12.99 -7.52 -15.89
CA SER A 64 -13.35 -8.56 -16.85
C SER A 64 -12.14 -9.28 -17.46
N GLY A 65 -11.13 -9.56 -16.63
CA GLY A 65 -9.88 -10.23 -17.04
C GLY A 65 -8.83 -9.34 -17.72
N THR A 66 -9.15 -8.08 -18.02
CA THR A 66 -8.17 -7.12 -18.54
C THR A 66 -7.36 -6.54 -17.39
N HIS A 67 -6.04 -6.61 -17.50
CA HIS A 67 -5.11 -6.07 -16.51
C HIS A 67 -4.89 -4.57 -16.72
N TYR A 68 -4.92 -3.83 -15.63
CA TYR A 68 -4.52 -2.45 -15.51
C TYR A 68 -3.48 -2.35 -14.39
N SER A 69 -2.27 -1.95 -14.75
CA SER A 69 -1.26 -1.63 -13.75
C SER A 69 -1.67 -0.34 -13.04
N ALA A 70 -1.62 -0.36 -11.71
CA ALA A 70 -1.85 0.81 -10.89
C ALA A 70 -0.80 0.89 -9.78
N ASN A 71 -0.46 2.11 -9.37
CA ASN A 71 0.49 2.35 -8.30
C ASN A 71 -0.10 3.40 -7.37
N GLU A 72 -0.18 3.06 -6.10
CA GLU A 72 -0.39 4.04 -5.05
C GLU A 72 0.94 4.72 -4.75
N LEU A 73 0.99 6.05 -4.89
CA LEU A 73 2.18 6.86 -4.71
C LEU A 73 2.02 7.72 -3.48
N ILE A 74 2.89 7.51 -2.48
CA ILE A 74 2.85 8.21 -1.20
C ILE A 74 4.08 9.09 -1.07
N ARG A 75 3.86 10.41 -1.11
CA ARG A 75 4.77 11.55 -0.91
C ARG A 75 6.14 11.37 -1.55
N ARG A 76 6.26 11.95 -2.75
CA ARG A 76 7.48 12.14 -3.54
C ARG A 76 7.73 13.64 -3.73
N ASP A 77 8.95 14.04 -4.08
CA ASP A 77 9.24 15.40 -4.56
C ASP A 77 8.48 15.75 -5.86
N ASP A 78 7.94 14.74 -6.55
CA ASP A 78 7.22 14.88 -7.81
C ASP A 78 5.73 15.22 -7.67
N GLY A 79 5.19 15.33 -6.44
CA GLY A 79 3.82 15.77 -6.21
C GLY A 79 3.11 15.12 -5.01
N PRO A 80 1.83 15.47 -4.80
CA PRO A 80 1.01 14.95 -3.70
C PRO A 80 0.70 13.45 -3.87
N ASP A 81 0.21 12.87 -2.77
CA ASP A 81 -0.26 11.48 -2.71
C ASP A 81 -1.36 11.25 -3.75
N ARG A 82 -1.31 10.12 -4.45
CA ARG A 82 -2.20 9.79 -5.57
C ARG A 82 -2.13 8.32 -5.92
N VAL A 83 -3.12 7.83 -6.64
CA VAL A 83 -3.03 6.53 -7.33
C VAL A 83 -2.90 6.79 -8.82
N GLU A 84 -1.86 6.28 -9.45
CA GLU A 84 -1.71 6.31 -10.90
C GLU A 84 -2.19 4.99 -11.50
N ILE A 85 -2.96 5.05 -12.58
CA ILE A 85 -3.38 3.88 -13.37
C ILE A 85 -2.94 4.05 -14.81
N TRP A 86 -2.35 3.01 -15.39
CA TRP A 86 -1.83 3.03 -16.75
C TRP A 86 -2.75 2.28 -17.72
N PHE A 87 -3.02 2.94 -18.84
CA PHE A 87 -3.72 2.37 -20.00
C PHE A 87 -2.71 2.28 -21.14
N GLU A 88 -2.11 1.09 -21.29
CA GLU A 88 -1.09 0.82 -22.32
C GLU A 88 -1.68 0.85 -23.74
N ASN A 89 -2.92 0.38 -23.88
CA ASN A 89 -3.67 0.36 -25.14
C ASN A 89 -4.54 1.60 -25.31
N ASP A 90 -4.88 1.92 -26.56
CA ASP A 90 -5.82 3.00 -26.86
C ASP A 90 -7.21 2.64 -26.31
N THR A 91 -7.51 3.21 -25.15
CA THR A 91 -8.75 2.95 -24.40
C THR A 91 -9.60 4.21 -24.48
N ASP A 92 -10.86 4.06 -24.87
CA ASP A 92 -11.77 5.19 -24.98
C ASP A 92 -12.03 5.85 -23.61
N GLU A 93 -12.51 7.10 -23.64
CA GLU A 93 -12.71 7.89 -22.44
C GLU A 93 -13.78 7.32 -21.51
N SER A 94 -14.84 6.71 -22.06
CA SER A 94 -15.90 6.09 -21.25
C SER A 94 -15.35 4.89 -20.48
N THR A 95 -14.62 4.00 -21.15
CA THR A 95 -13.96 2.86 -20.51
C THR A 95 -12.95 3.33 -19.47
N SER A 96 -12.11 4.31 -19.80
CA SER A 96 -11.12 4.88 -18.88
C SER A 96 -11.78 5.47 -17.62
N ASN A 97 -12.88 6.19 -17.76
CA ASN A 97 -13.62 6.76 -16.64
C ASN A 97 -14.28 5.68 -15.77
N ASN A 98 -14.85 4.64 -16.40
CA ASN A 98 -15.46 3.53 -15.67
C ASN A 98 -14.43 2.77 -14.85
N VAL A 99 -13.31 2.39 -15.47
CA VAL A 99 -12.20 1.69 -14.80
C VAL A 99 -11.63 2.53 -13.66
N SER A 100 -11.48 3.85 -13.85
CA SER A 100 -10.96 4.75 -12.81
C SER A 100 -11.89 4.83 -11.60
N ARG A 101 -13.22 4.89 -11.80
CA ARG A 101 -14.21 4.87 -10.72
C ARG A 101 -14.23 3.55 -9.95
N LEU A 102 -14.09 2.43 -10.67
CA LEU A 102 -14.00 1.12 -10.03
C LEU A 102 -12.71 1.00 -9.21
N LEU A 103 -11.58 1.51 -9.73
CA LEU A 103 -10.32 1.54 -9.00
C LEU A 103 -10.44 2.42 -7.74
N GLU A 104 -11.06 3.60 -7.84
CA GLU A 104 -11.31 4.48 -6.71
C GLU A 104 -12.07 3.75 -5.58
N ALA A 105 -13.15 3.06 -5.91
CA ALA A 105 -13.91 2.29 -4.93
C ALA A 105 -13.12 1.11 -4.34
N ALA A 106 -12.29 0.45 -5.14
CA ALA A 106 -11.43 -0.64 -4.66
C ALA A 106 -10.32 -0.13 -3.73
N VAL A 107 -9.71 1.02 -4.02
CA VAL A 107 -8.69 1.66 -3.19
C VAL A 107 -9.30 2.18 -1.89
N ALA A 108 -10.52 2.74 -1.93
CA ALA A 108 -11.24 3.10 -0.71
C ALA A 108 -11.40 1.89 0.21
N ASN A 109 -11.77 0.73 -0.34
CA ASN A 109 -11.89 -0.52 0.42
C ASN A 109 -10.53 -1.01 0.95
N LEU A 110 -9.44 -0.79 0.21
CA LEU A 110 -8.08 -1.14 0.63
C LEU A 110 -7.63 -0.38 1.88
N HIS A 111 -8.09 0.86 2.03
CA HIS A 111 -7.78 1.75 3.15
C HIS A 111 -8.85 1.79 4.24
N ASP A 112 -9.90 0.97 4.12
CA ASP A 112 -11.08 0.98 5.01
C ASP A 112 -11.74 2.37 5.07
N GLU A 113 -11.78 3.05 3.93
CA GLU A 113 -12.39 4.38 3.76
C GLU A 113 -13.75 4.27 3.06
N ALA A 114 -14.69 5.14 3.45
CA ALA A 114 -15.99 5.24 2.77
C ALA A 114 -15.86 5.81 1.34
N THR A 115 -14.83 6.61 1.09
CA THR A 115 -14.51 7.21 -0.21
C THR A 115 -13.01 7.40 -0.28
N CYS A 116 -12.41 7.10 -1.43
CA CYS A 116 -10.97 7.16 -1.61
C CYS A 116 -10.45 8.58 -1.38
N SER A 117 -9.57 8.74 -0.40
CA SER A 117 -8.92 10.02 -0.10
C SER A 117 -7.86 10.40 -1.13
N LEU A 118 -7.35 9.43 -1.89
CA LEU A 118 -6.32 9.62 -2.90
C LEU A 118 -6.92 9.91 -4.29
N PRO A 119 -6.45 10.95 -5.00
CA PRO A 119 -6.88 11.20 -6.37
C PRO A 119 -6.38 10.10 -7.31
N ILE A 120 -7.26 9.63 -8.20
CA ILE A 120 -6.89 8.71 -9.30
C ILE A 120 -6.40 9.53 -10.50
N VAL A 121 -5.16 9.27 -10.93
CA VAL A 121 -4.51 9.91 -12.08
C VAL A 121 -4.36 8.91 -13.22
N VAL A 122 -5.01 9.20 -14.34
CA VAL A 122 -4.96 8.37 -15.54
C VAL A 122 -3.72 8.67 -16.37
N ARG A 123 -2.93 7.63 -16.67
CA ARG A 123 -1.76 7.68 -17.54
C ARG A 123 -2.05 6.89 -18.82
N ARG A 124 -2.38 7.57 -19.92
CA ARG A 124 -2.66 6.93 -21.22
C ARG A 124 -1.41 6.83 -22.09
N LYS A 125 -1.30 5.75 -22.87
CA LYS A 125 -0.22 5.53 -23.85
C LYS A 125 1.17 5.63 -23.23
N GLN A 126 1.28 5.26 -21.96
CA GLN A 126 2.51 5.26 -21.19
C GLN A 126 2.68 3.88 -20.58
N THR A 127 3.87 3.32 -20.69
CA THR A 127 4.24 2.12 -19.93
C THR A 127 4.33 2.49 -18.45
N PRO A 128 3.86 1.62 -17.53
CA PRO A 128 4.10 1.80 -16.11
C PRO A 128 5.59 2.07 -15.87
N LYS A 129 5.90 3.16 -15.17
CA LYS A 129 7.30 3.43 -14.81
C LYS A 129 7.72 2.33 -13.83
N PRO A 130 8.84 1.64 -14.07
CA PRO A 130 9.36 0.69 -13.09
C PRO A 130 9.55 1.40 -11.76
N PHE A 131 9.21 0.72 -10.66
CA PHE A 131 9.53 1.20 -9.33
C PHE A 131 11.03 1.45 -9.25
N LYS A 132 11.41 2.73 -9.10
CA LYS A 132 12.80 3.06 -8.81
C LYS A 132 13.03 2.73 -7.34
N PRO A 133 14.07 1.94 -6.99
CA PRO A 133 14.43 1.71 -5.60
C PRO A 133 14.52 3.06 -4.89
N ARG A 134 13.73 3.23 -3.82
CA ARG A 134 13.75 4.49 -3.09
C ARG A 134 15.11 4.69 -2.45
N THR A 135 15.62 5.90 -2.58
CA THR A 135 16.71 6.40 -1.76
C THR A 135 16.15 6.58 -0.36
N ALA A 136 16.89 6.15 0.69
CA ALA A 136 16.46 6.33 2.07
C ALA A 136 16.12 7.81 2.32
N ARG A 137 14.92 8.08 2.83
CA ARG A 137 14.48 9.45 3.13
C ARG A 137 15.25 9.97 4.33
N PRO A 138 15.56 11.28 4.36
CA PRO A 138 16.17 11.88 5.53
C PRO A 138 15.20 11.82 6.73
N PRO A 139 15.72 11.79 7.96
CA PRO A 139 14.92 11.79 9.19
C PRO A 139 13.86 12.90 9.26
N SER A 140 14.17 14.08 8.69
CA SER A 140 13.26 15.23 8.61
C SER A 140 11.95 14.96 7.85
N GLU A 141 11.94 14.00 6.93
CA GLU A 141 10.73 13.57 6.21
C GLU A 141 10.01 12.40 6.87
N VAL A 142 10.77 11.56 7.57
CA VAL A 142 10.29 10.33 8.21
C VAL A 142 9.56 10.65 9.52
N ILE A 143 10.14 11.51 10.36
CA ILE A 143 9.65 11.85 11.69
C ILE A 143 8.20 12.37 11.67
N PRO A 144 7.81 13.35 10.83
CA PRO A 144 6.43 13.86 10.80
C PRO A 144 5.41 12.78 10.43
N LYS A 145 5.78 11.85 9.53
CA LYS A 145 4.91 10.74 9.11
C LYS A 145 4.72 9.73 10.24
N LEU A 146 5.80 9.40 10.93
CA LEU A 146 5.77 8.49 12.07
C LEU A 146 4.89 9.05 13.19
N ASN A 147 4.99 10.35 13.48
CA ASN A 147 4.15 11.01 14.47
C ASN A 147 2.67 10.95 14.07
N LYS A 148 2.33 11.37 12.83
CA LYS A 148 0.95 11.33 12.33
C LYS A 148 0.37 9.92 12.37
N PHE A 149 1.16 8.91 11.99
CA PHE A 149 0.74 7.52 12.04
C PHE A 149 0.46 7.05 13.48
N CYS A 150 1.38 7.34 14.40
CA CYS A 150 1.23 6.96 15.81
C CYS A 150 0.10 7.72 16.52
N GLU A 151 -0.20 8.94 16.09
CA GLU A 151 -1.32 9.74 16.58
C GLU A 151 -2.66 9.19 16.07
N ALA A 152 -2.75 8.83 14.79
CA ALA A 152 -3.94 8.17 14.23
C ALA A 152 -4.18 6.77 14.81
N ALA A 153 -3.13 6.11 15.29
CA ALA A 153 -3.21 4.82 15.95
C ALA A 153 -3.55 4.97 17.44
N ASP A 154 -4.75 5.43 17.76
CA ASP A 154 -5.26 5.55 19.15
C ASP A 154 -5.40 4.21 19.89
N GLU A 155 -5.28 3.09 19.19
CA GLU A 155 -5.52 1.75 19.73
C GLU A 155 -4.27 1.03 20.26
N LEU A 156 -3.07 1.62 20.18
CA LEU A 156 -1.83 0.88 20.43
C LEU A 156 -1.64 0.44 21.90
N GLU A 157 -2.23 1.13 22.85
CA GLU A 157 -2.00 0.88 24.28
C GLU A 157 -2.77 -0.34 24.83
N THR A 158 -3.94 -0.65 24.27
CA THR A 158 -4.86 -1.69 24.76
C THR A 158 -4.65 -3.07 24.13
N LEU A 159 -3.75 -3.19 23.15
CA LEU A 159 -3.54 -4.44 22.42
C LEU A 159 -2.75 -5.49 23.21
N ALA A 160 -3.15 -6.75 23.02
CA ALA A 160 -2.39 -7.91 23.49
C ALA A 160 -0.96 -7.91 22.92
N PRO A 161 0.03 -8.53 23.62
CA PRO A 161 1.44 -8.52 23.19
C PRO A 161 1.68 -8.99 21.75
N GLU A 162 0.96 -10.02 21.31
CA GLU A 162 1.03 -10.57 19.94
C GLU A 162 0.54 -9.58 18.88
N LEU A 163 -0.51 -8.81 19.20
CA LEU A 163 -1.03 -7.77 18.33
C LEU A 163 -0.11 -6.55 18.26
N LYS A 164 0.61 -6.25 19.35
CA LYS A 164 1.68 -5.23 19.34
C LYS A 164 2.81 -5.63 18.41
N GLU A 165 3.20 -6.90 18.40
CA GLU A 165 4.25 -7.42 17.53
C GLU A 165 3.88 -7.35 16.04
N MET A 166 2.67 -7.80 15.67
CA MET A 166 2.16 -7.62 14.31
C MET A 166 2.09 -6.14 13.92
N LYS A 167 1.61 -5.26 14.82
CA LYS A 167 1.54 -3.81 14.54
C LYS A 167 2.92 -3.17 14.42
N ILE A 168 3.94 -3.61 15.14
CA ILE A 168 5.34 -3.14 14.97
C ILE A 168 5.85 -3.49 13.58
N GLN A 169 5.69 -4.74 13.15
CA GLN A 169 6.09 -5.16 11.81
C GLN A 169 5.34 -4.36 10.74
N LEU A 170 4.02 -4.22 10.89
CA LEU A 170 3.22 -3.35 10.02
C LEU A 170 3.72 -1.90 10.04
N THR A 171 4.09 -1.34 11.20
CA THR A 171 4.54 0.05 11.26
C THR A 171 5.90 0.25 10.59
N ILE A 172 6.84 -0.69 10.77
CA ILE A 172 8.10 -0.67 10.04
C ILE A 172 7.77 -0.72 8.54
N SER A 173 7.02 -1.73 8.09
CA SER A 173 6.67 -1.91 6.68
C SER A 173 5.79 -0.80 6.07
N ASN A 174 5.07 -0.02 6.89
CA ASN A 174 4.17 1.05 6.44
C ASN A 174 4.75 2.46 6.61
N VAL A 175 5.83 2.63 7.39
CA VAL A 175 6.39 3.96 7.69
C VAL A 175 7.90 4.08 7.45
N LEU A 176 8.67 2.98 7.52
CA LEU A 176 10.14 2.99 7.48
C LEU A 176 10.72 1.96 6.50
N LEU A 177 11.63 2.40 5.63
CA LEU A 177 12.53 1.47 4.95
C LEU A 177 13.51 0.86 5.96
N PRO A 178 13.93 -0.40 5.80
CA PRO A 178 15.01 -0.98 6.60
C PRO A 178 16.27 -0.10 6.64
N GLU A 179 16.63 0.49 5.50
CA GLU A 179 17.79 1.38 5.33
C GLU A 179 17.61 2.74 6.01
N GLU A 180 16.38 3.16 6.30
CA GLU A 180 16.08 4.40 7.03
C GLU A 180 16.25 4.24 8.54
N ILE A 181 16.22 3.02 9.06
CA ILE A 181 16.27 2.75 10.51
C ILE A 181 17.58 3.26 11.10
N GLU A 182 18.72 2.97 10.46
CA GLU A 182 20.03 3.39 10.97
C GLU A 182 20.22 4.92 10.87
N SER A 183 19.75 5.53 9.78
CA SER A 183 19.80 6.99 9.59
C SER A 183 18.95 7.71 10.64
N LEU A 184 17.74 7.21 10.90
CA LEU A 184 16.83 7.75 11.90
C LEU A 184 17.39 7.58 13.32
N GLU A 185 17.97 6.42 13.63
CA GLU A 185 18.59 6.17 14.93
C GLU A 185 19.74 7.13 15.21
N ARG A 186 20.61 7.36 14.21
CA ARG A 186 21.71 8.31 14.31
C ARG A 186 21.21 9.73 14.56
N HIS A 187 20.21 10.17 13.80
CA HIS A 187 19.59 11.49 13.97
C HIS A 187 18.99 11.69 15.36
N LEU A 188 18.20 10.74 15.84
CA LEU A 188 17.58 10.85 17.17
C LEU A 188 18.61 10.78 18.31
N THR A 189 19.75 10.14 18.08
CA THR A 189 20.88 10.14 19.02
C THR A 189 21.60 11.48 19.04
N GLU A 190 21.73 12.14 17.89
CA GLU A 190 22.44 13.41 17.72
C GLU A 190 21.58 14.63 18.11
N PHE A 191 20.33 14.68 17.66
CA PHE A 191 19.42 15.83 17.82
C PHE A 191 18.36 15.63 18.90
N GLY A 192 18.25 14.40 19.43
CA GLY A 192 17.35 14.07 20.52
C GLY A 192 15.98 13.54 20.07
N TRP A 193 15.28 12.92 21.01
CA TRP A 193 14.03 12.19 20.75
C TRP A 193 12.78 13.07 20.71
N ASN A 194 12.92 14.37 21.02
CA ASN A 194 11.79 15.28 21.22
C ASN A 194 11.06 15.62 19.92
N GLU A 195 11.67 15.37 18.76
CA GLU A 195 11.01 15.50 17.46
C GLU A 195 9.95 14.41 17.23
N LEU A 196 10.04 13.29 17.95
CA LEU A 196 9.03 12.24 17.95
C LEU A 196 7.97 12.49 19.02
N SER A 197 6.71 12.21 18.69
CA SER A 197 5.63 12.16 19.68
C SER A 197 5.90 11.05 20.70
N PRO A 198 5.41 11.14 21.95
CA PRO A 198 5.67 10.13 22.99
C PRO A 198 5.31 8.69 22.55
N LYS A 199 4.23 8.54 21.77
CA LYS A 199 3.81 7.27 21.18
C LYS A 199 4.86 6.77 20.17
N ALA A 200 5.30 7.63 19.25
CA ALA A 200 6.32 7.31 18.26
C ALA A 200 7.67 6.97 18.90
N GLN A 201 8.07 7.69 19.95
CA GLN A 201 9.28 7.38 20.73
C GLN A 201 9.23 5.96 21.31
N SER A 202 8.10 5.60 21.91
CA SER A 202 7.91 4.28 22.53
C SER A 202 8.01 3.17 21.50
N LEU A 203 7.41 3.37 20.33
CA LEU A 203 7.49 2.43 19.22
C LEU A 203 8.92 2.29 18.68
N MET A 204 9.61 3.40 18.41
CA MET A 204 10.96 3.37 17.84
C MET A 204 12.00 2.74 18.77
N LYS A 205 11.85 2.88 20.09
CA LYS A 205 12.67 2.15 21.06
C LYS A 205 12.54 0.64 20.89
N ILE A 206 11.34 0.14 20.63
CA ILE A 206 11.11 -1.30 20.39
C ILE A 206 11.71 -1.72 19.04
N VAL A 207 11.52 -0.91 18.00
CA VAL A 207 12.09 -1.16 16.67
C VAL A 207 13.62 -1.26 16.75
N PHE A 208 14.30 -0.24 17.27
CA PHE A 208 15.76 -0.21 17.38
C PHE A 208 16.34 -1.34 18.23
N HIS A 209 15.68 -1.67 19.36
CA HIS A 209 16.13 -2.79 20.20
C HIS A 209 16.07 -4.13 19.47
N ARG A 210 15.12 -4.30 18.54
CA ARG A 210 14.96 -5.54 17.75
C ARG A 210 15.92 -5.60 16.59
N THR A 211 16.07 -4.52 15.82
CA THR A 211 17.03 -4.50 14.70
C THR A 211 18.47 -4.66 15.16
N ARG A 212 18.82 -4.24 16.39
CA ARG A 212 20.15 -4.51 16.98
C ARG A 212 20.38 -5.98 17.40
N LYS A 213 19.33 -6.80 17.47
CA LYS A 213 19.40 -8.21 17.93
C LYS A 213 19.35 -9.22 16.77
N GLN A 214 19.10 -8.76 15.56
CA GLN A 214 19.21 -9.56 14.33
C GLN A 214 20.60 -9.39 13.73
#